data_AF-A0A409VVJ5-F1
#
_entry.id   AF-A0A409VVJ5-F1
#
_cell.length_a   1.000
_cell.length_b   1.000
_cell.length_c   1.000
_cell.angle_alpha   90.00
_cell.angle_beta   90.00
_cell.angle_gamma   90.00
#
_symmetry.space_group_name_H-M   'P 1'
#
loop_
_entity.id
_entity.type
_entity.pdbx_description
1 polymer ?
#
loop_
_entity_poly.entity_id
_entity_poly.type
_entity_poly.pdbx_seq_one_letter_code
_entity_poly.pdbx_strand_id
1 'polypeptide(L)'
;MPIRFKVSNNKAKPVVFPPKDAKILTPADLLNGVWGTRDKGNVCAELLQSSVSPSKIGSIQGQRNGFVDTVVQAYNQHHHLSIRPDDVWMAILSQFNFYVNAHAEELRSHFVAHEGKTEVRVYGIGTRYTVNFGLLANRLADEIQKRVVDPELQAWILPDFSTTTHNDTVICSVLMMATLNAYFTRKIILRCGIPWITLEGEKEDWEKILARLDKLDAFGEEPAKWASLLRPVLARFVSAFDGEPDINFWNSICHYHPGGSGPSYISGWVTAFCVWTNKGKWIGPPLTTPPEPVSYYLGTGMKTIEPLTIDNAQYGTVETSDIPVGFCEVDIKLDDNFQVFDCKMVAGHLASVVEGRYRNAIRPSPEWFMFIKG
;
A
#
# COMPACT_ATOMS: atom_id res chain seq x y z
N MET A 1 -6.81 20.71 -3.22
CA MET A 1 -6.37 20.67 -1.80
C MET A 1 -6.60 19.26 -1.25
N PRO A 2 -5.73 18.77 -0.35
CA PRO A 2 -5.90 17.47 0.30
C PRO A 2 -7.24 17.32 1.01
N ILE A 3 -7.78 16.10 1.00
CA ILE A 3 -9.02 15.75 1.72
C ILE A 3 -8.75 14.69 2.78
N ARG A 4 -9.53 14.72 3.86
CA ARG A 4 -9.43 13.72 4.93
C ARG A 4 -10.82 13.31 5.40
N PHE A 5 -11.12 12.01 5.32
CA PHE A 5 -12.43 11.46 5.63
C PHE A 5 -12.34 10.21 6.51
N LYS A 6 -13.42 9.93 7.23
CA LYS A 6 -13.52 8.84 8.20
C LYS A 6 -14.06 7.59 7.53
N VAL A 7 -13.35 6.47 7.65
CA VAL A 7 -13.70 5.19 7.01
C VAL A 7 -14.29 4.18 7.99
N SER A 8 -13.86 4.21 9.26
CA SER A 8 -14.44 3.35 10.30
C SER A 8 -14.49 4.04 11.67
N ASN A 9 -15.33 3.51 12.56
CA ASN A 9 -15.46 4.00 13.94
C ASN A 9 -14.32 3.54 14.88
N ASN A 10 -13.35 2.76 14.37
CA ASN A 10 -12.20 2.29 15.13
C ASN A 10 -11.34 3.48 15.63
N LYS A 11 -10.85 3.40 16.88
CA LYS A 11 -9.85 4.36 17.38
C LYS A 11 -8.48 4.04 16.78
N ALA A 12 -7.80 5.04 16.25
CA ALA A 12 -6.48 4.84 15.67
C ALA A 12 -5.43 4.50 16.74
N LYS A 13 -4.66 3.44 16.50
CA LYS A 13 -3.64 2.93 17.43
C LYS A 13 -2.26 3.50 17.07
N PRO A 14 -1.39 3.79 18.06
CA PRO A 14 -0.01 4.14 17.77
C PRO A 14 0.72 2.95 17.14
N VAL A 15 1.60 3.23 16.18
CA VAL A 15 2.50 2.23 15.59
C VAL A 15 3.58 1.87 16.62
N VAL A 16 3.69 0.59 16.91
CA VAL A 16 4.70 0.03 17.81
C VAL A 16 5.74 -0.69 16.97
N PHE A 17 7.01 -0.29 17.09
CA PHE A 17 8.11 -0.99 16.42
C PHE A 17 8.40 -2.33 17.12
N PRO A 18 8.50 -3.45 16.39
CA PRO A 18 9.03 -4.71 16.90
C PRO A 18 10.46 -4.53 17.47
N PRO A 19 10.80 -5.12 18.64
CA PRO A 19 12.16 -5.06 19.20
C PRO A 19 13.23 -5.79 18.36
N LYS A 20 12.81 -6.59 17.38
CA LYS A 20 13.70 -7.38 16.50
C LYS A 20 14.03 -6.69 15.18
N ASP A 21 13.31 -5.63 14.82
CA ASP A 21 13.71 -4.79 13.70
C ASP A 21 14.92 -4.01 14.20
N ALA A 22 16.09 -4.33 13.66
CA ALA A 22 17.28 -3.51 13.88
C ALA A 22 16.87 -2.07 13.54
N LYS A 23 17.07 -1.14 14.50
CA LYS A 23 16.76 0.27 14.26
C LYS A 23 17.47 0.65 12.97
N ILE A 24 16.73 1.12 11.97
CA ILE A 24 17.32 1.74 10.79
C ILE A 24 18.00 3.01 11.31
N LEU A 25 19.33 2.95 11.46
CA LEU A 25 20.15 4.07 11.94
C LEU A 25 20.68 4.88 10.75
N THR A 26 20.88 4.22 9.62
CA THR A 26 21.41 4.77 8.38
C THR A 26 20.54 4.39 7.18
N PRO A 27 20.63 5.13 6.06
CA PRO A 27 20.00 4.72 4.81
C PRO A 27 20.52 3.37 4.28
N ALA A 28 21.77 3.01 4.57
CA ALA A 28 22.34 1.71 4.19
C ALA A 28 21.67 0.54 4.93
N ASP A 29 21.28 0.72 6.20
CA ASP A 29 20.54 -0.30 6.95
C ASP A 29 19.18 -0.60 6.30
N LEU A 30 18.48 0.43 5.81
CA LEU A 30 17.21 0.30 5.09
C LEU A 30 17.42 -0.42 3.74
N LEU A 31 18.42 -0.01 2.96
CA LEU A 31 18.76 -0.66 1.69
C LEU A 31 19.10 -2.15 1.91
N ASN A 32 19.97 -2.47 2.86
CA ASN A 32 20.38 -3.84 3.14
C ASN A 32 19.24 -4.69 3.73
N GLY A 33 18.43 -4.11 4.62
CA GLY A 33 17.29 -4.79 5.26
C GLY A 33 16.10 -5.05 4.33
N VAL A 34 15.99 -4.36 3.19
CA VAL A 34 14.89 -4.53 2.23
C VAL A 34 15.37 -5.11 0.91
N TRP A 35 16.34 -4.47 0.25
CA TRP A 35 16.87 -4.90 -1.05
C TRP A 35 17.91 -6.00 -0.88
N GLY A 36 18.87 -5.81 0.03
CA GLY A 36 20.01 -6.72 0.24
C GLY A 36 19.66 -8.12 0.75
N THR A 37 18.45 -8.34 1.29
CA THR A 37 17.99 -9.65 1.80
C THR A 37 17.84 -10.73 0.73
N ARG A 38 17.94 -10.37 -0.56
CA ARG A 38 17.84 -11.29 -1.70
C ARG A 38 19.09 -12.15 -1.89
N ASP A 39 20.26 -11.62 -1.56
CA ASP A 39 21.55 -12.25 -1.82
C ASP A 39 22.34 -12.48 -0.52
N LYS A 40 23.07 -13.59 -0.45
CA LYS A 40 23.89 -13.95 0.72
C LYS A 40 25.26 -13.24 0.68
N GLY A 41 25.27 -11.92 0.81
CA GLY A 41 26.49 -11.11 0.81
C GLY A 41 26.24 -9.64 1.17
N ASN A 42 27.31 -8.85 1.32
CA ASN A 42 27.18 -7.40 1.48
C ASN A 42 27.00 -6.74 0.10
N VAL A 43 25.76 -6.70 -0.38
CA VAL A 43 25.42 -6.36 -1.78
C VAL A 43 25.68 -4.88 -2.14
N CYS A 44 25.92 -4.04 -1.13
CA CYS A 44 26.31 -2.63 -1.25
C CYS A 44 27.72 -2.45 -0.68
N ALA A 45 28.73 -2.25 -1.55
CA ALA A 45 30.10 -1.94 -1.12
C ALA A 45 30.19 -0.53 -0.54
N GLU A 46 29.61 0.46 -1.24
CA GLU A 46 29.59 1.86 -0.84
C GLU A 46 28.28 2.52 -1.26
N LEU A 47 27.57 3.13 -0.32
CA LEU A 47 26.38 3.94 -0.61
C LEU A 47 26.82 5.36 -1.05
N LEU A 48 26.59 5.68 -2.33
CA LEU A 48 26.98 6.97 -2.91
C LEU A 48 25.98 8.07 -2.58
N GLN A 49 24.68 7.79 -2.67
CA GLN A 49 23.61 8.74 -2.36
C GLN A 49 22.26 8.03 -2.08
N SER A 50 21.37 8.67 -1.32
CA SER A 50 19.98 8.23 -1.14
C SER A 50 19.02 9.40 -0.90
N SER A 51 17.71 9.17 -1.05
CA SER A 51 16.64 10.11 -0.69
C SER A 51 16.28 10.14 0.80
N VAL A 52 16.77 9.16 1.57
CA VAL A 52 16.37 8.95 2.97
C VAL A 52 16.92 10.09 3.83
N SER A 53 16.09 11.10 4.09
CA SER A 53 16.50 12.24 4.90
C SER A 53 16.78 11.82 6.34
N PRO A 54 17.77 12.43 7.03
CA PRO A 54 18.03 12.17 8.44
C PRO A 54 16.80 12.37 9.34
N SER A 55 15.85 13.23 8.95
CA SER A 55 14.58 13.45 9.67
C SER A 55 13.60 12.27 9.64
N LYS A 56 13.74 11.30 8.72
CA LYS A 56 12.95 10.06 8.67
C LYS A 56 13.52 8.95 9.57
N ILE A 57 14.77 9.08 10.03
CA ILE A 57 15.42 8.07 10.87
C ILE A 57 14.67 7.97 12.21
N GLY A 58 14.21 6.77 12.57
CA GLY A 58 13.34 6.53 13.75
C GLY A 58 11.83 6.74 13.52
N SER A 59 11.40 7.12 12.32
CA SER A 59 9.99 7.04 11.88
C SER A 59 9.78 6.13 10.67
N ILE A 60 10.83 5.87 9.89
CA ILE A 60 10.82 4.95 8.74
C ILE A 60 10.85 3.47 9.15
N GLN A 61 10.14 2.63 8.40
CA GLN A 61 10.16 1.16 8.48
C GLN A 61 10.45 0.61 7.09
N GLY A 62 11.39 -0.34 6.99
CA GLY A 62 11.64 -1.04 5.72
C GLY A 62 10.48 -1.96 5.36
N GLN A 63 10.08 -1.96 4.09
CA GLN A 63 8.96 -2.75 3.58
C GLN A 63 9.32 -3.33 2.21
N ARG A 64 8.97 -4.59 1.96
CA ARG A 64 9.25 -5.26 0.67
C ARG A 64 8.41 -4.65 -0.44
N ASN A 65 7.18 -4.24 -0.12
CA ASN A 65 6.30 -3.42 -0.94
C ASN A 65 5.71 -2.30 -0.07
N GLY A 66 6.44 -1.20 0.09
CA GLY A 66 6.05 -0.09 0.96
C GLY A 66 4.72 0.60 0.61
N PHE A 67 4.10 0.30 -0.54
CA PHE A 67 2.73 0.73 -0.82
C PHE A 67 1.72 -0.26 -0.22
N VAL A 68 1.76 -1.52 -0.67
CA VAL A 68 0.80 -2.57 -0.27
C VAL A 68 0.97 -2.92 1.22
N ASP A 69 2.20 -3.08 1.71
CA ASP A 69 2.47 -3.43 3.11
C ASP A 69 1.98 -2.31 4.05
N THR A 70 2.08 -1.04 3.66
CA THR A 70 1.51 0.10 4.42
C THR A 70 -0.01 0.01 4.47
N VAL A 71 -0.68 -0.25 3.33
CA VAL A 71 -2.15 -0.38 3.28
C VAL A 71 -2.62 -1.53 4.17
N VAL A 72 -1.96 -2.69 4.08
CA VAL A 72 -2.22 -3.88 4.89
C VAL A 72 -1.99 -3.59 6.39
N GLN A 73 -0.89 -2.90 6.74
CA GLN A 73 -0.58 -2.50 8.12
C GLN A 73 -1.62 -1.52 8.67
N ALA A 74 -2.03 -0.51 7.91
CA ALA A 74 -3.02 0.48 8.32
C ALA A 74 -4.37 -0.17 8.59
N TYR A 75 -4.80 -1.07 7.70
CA TYR A 75 -6.04 -1.81 7.83
C TYR A 75 -6.04 -2.78 9.03
N ASN A 76 -5.00 -3.60 9.18
CA ASN A 76 -4.93 -4.63 10.22
C ASN A 76 -4.62 -4.07 11.62
N GLN A 77 -4.00 -2.89 11.73
CA GLN A 77 -3.59 -2.32 13.01
C GLN A 77 -4.37 -1.05 13.40
N HIS A 78 -5.28 -0.59 12.53
CA HIS A 78 -6.03 0.66 12.65
C HIS A 78 -5.13 1.88 12.77
N HIS A 79 -4.22 2.07 11.83
CA HIS A 79 -3.55 3.36 11.67
C HIS A 79 -4.35 4.22 10.69
N HIS A 80 -4.31 5.54 10.87
CA HIS A 80 -4.70 6.42 9.77
C HIS A 80 -3.77 6.17 8.58
N LEU A 81 -4.30 6.24 7.36
CA LEU A 81 -3.52 6.08 6.14
C LEU A 81 -3.49 7.43 5.40
N SER A 82 -2.31 7.93 5.05
CA SER A 82 -2.17 8.99 4.03
C SER A 82 -1.63 8.38 2.73
N ILE A 83 -2.19 8.82 1.60
CA ILE A 83 -1.83 8.36 0.26
C ILE A 83 -1.67 9.59 -0.65
N ARG A 84 -0.54 9.70 -1.34
CA ARG A 84 -0.32 10.73 -2.38
C ARG A 84 -0.67 10.20 -3.78
N PRO A 85 -1.01 11.11 -4.73
CA PRO A 85 -1.09 10.76 -6.15
C PRO A 85 0.21 10.08 -6.64
N ASP A 86 1.36 10.61 -6.21
CA ASP A 86 2.68 10.06 -6.53
C ASP A 86 2.87 8.61 -6.07
N ASP A 87 2.41 8.28 -4.86
CA ASP A 87 2.57 6.93 -4.29
C ASP A 87 1.75 5.91 -5.10
N VAL A 88 0.52 6.27 -5.49
CA VAL A 88 -0.32 5.41 -6.35
C VAL A 88 0.27 5.29 -7.76
N TRP A 89 0.74 6.38 -8.35
CA TRP A 89 1.36 6.33 -9.68
C TRP A 89 2.68 5.54 -9.69
N MET A 90 3.50 5.63 -8.65
CA MET A 90 4.71 4.80 -8.51
C MET A 90 4.39 3.32 -8.28
N ALA A 91 3.28 2.99 -7.60
CA ALA A 91 2.82 1.60 -7.46
C ALA A 91 2.31 1.01 -8.78
N ILE A 92 1.70 1.84 -9.64
CA ILE A 92 1.37 1.48 -11.02
C ILE A 92 2.67 1.31 -11.84
N LEU A 93 3.58 2.28 -11.82
CA LEU A 93 4.84 2.19 -12.59
C LEU A 93 5.71 0.97 -12.22
N SER A 94 5.76 0.55 -10.95
CA SER A 94 6.53 -0.63 -10.56
C SER A 94 5.93 -1.93 -11.11
N GLN A 95 4.60 -2.07 -11.11
CA GLN A 95 3.89 -3.17 -11.76
C GLN A 95 4.12 -3.18 -13.28
N PHE A 96 3.93 -2.03 -13.94
CA PHE A 96 4.16 -1.90 -15.38
C PHE A 96 5.60 -2.20 -15.79
N ASN A 97 6.59 -1.83 -14.95
CA ASN A 97 7.99 -2.18 -15.16
C ASN A 97 8.21 -3.70 -15.17
N PHE A 98 7.55 -4.49 -14.31
CA PHE A 98 7.70 -5.95 -14.35
C PHE A 98 7.16 -6.55 -15.65
N TYR A 99 6.01 -6.07 -16.14
CA TYR A 99 5.45 -6.45 -17.43
C TYR A 99 6.40 -6.10 -18.59
N VAL A 100 6.81 -4.82 -18.70
CA VAL A 100 7.65 -4.35 -19.81
C VAL A 100 9.00 -5.08 -19.87
N ASN A 101 9.62 -5.42 -18.74
CA ASN A 101 10.88 -6.17 -18.75
C ASN A 101 10.69 -7.65 -19.15
N ALA A 102 9.54 -8.26 -18.88
CA ALA A 102 9.25 -9.63 -19.34
C ALA A 102 8.90 -9.68 -20.84
N HIS A 103 8.25 -8.64 -21.36
CA HIS A 103 7.80 -8.51 -22.75
C HIS A 103 8.70 -7.56 -23.58
N ALA A 104 9.98 -7.39 -23.20
CA ALA A 104 10.84 -6.32 -23.70
C ALA A 104 11.08 -6.34 -25.22
N GLU A 105 11.14 -7.52 -25.84
CA GLU A 105 11.28 -7.65 -27.30
C GLU A 105 9.95 -7.44 -28.04
N GLU A 106 8.85 -7.96 -27.49
CA GLU A 106 7.49 -7.80 -28.04
C GLU A 106 7.07 -6.32 -28.07
N LEU A 107 7.41 -5.57 -27.02
CA LEU A 107 7.09 -4.16 -26.87
C LEU A 107 8.18 -3.21 -27.41
N ARG A 108 9.28 -3.73 -27.96
CA ARG A 108 10.47 -2.93 -28.36
C ARG A 108 10.09 -1.70 -29.19
N SER A 109 9.25 -1.89 -30.20
CA SER A 109 8.79 -0.84 -31.13
C SER A 109 7.95 0.28 -30.48
N HIS A 110 7.39 0.04 -29.28
CA HIS A 110 6.67 1.06 -28.51
C HIS A 110 7.62 2.00 -27.75
N PHE A 111 8.89 1.61 -27.56
CA PHE A 111 9.85 2.32 -26.69
C PHE A 111 11.13 2.78 -27.41
N VAL A 112 11.67 2.00 -28.35
CA VAL A 112 12.94 2.30 -29.03
C VAL A 112 12.92 1.92 -30.51
N ALA A 113 13.61 2.72 -31.33
CA ALA A 113 13.74 2.50 -32.77
C ALA A 113 14.93 1.62 -33.17
N HIS A 114 15.65 1.02 -32.20
CA HIS A 114 16.86 0.23 -32.44
C HIS A 114 16.71 -1.21 -31.92
N GLU A 115 17.43 -2.13 -32.55
CA GLU A 115 17.64 -3.50 -32.04
C GLU A 115 18.70 -3.51 -30.93
N GLY A 116 18.73 -4.58 -30.12
CA GLY A 116 19.69 -4.74 -29.03
C GLY A 116 19.62 -3.66 -27.94
N LYS A 117 20.76 -3.35 -27.31
CA LYS A 117 20.93 -2.29 -26.31
C LYS A 117 21.87 -1.22 -26.84
N THR A 118 21.49 0.05 -26.73
CA THR A 118 22.35 1.20 -27.05
C THR A 118 22.75 1.91 -25.76
N GLU A 119 24.03 2.24 -25.62
CA GLU A 119 24.51 3.02 -24.47
C GLU A 119 24.11 4.49 -24.63
N VAL A 120 23.27 5.00 -23.72
CA VAL A 120 22.90 6.42 -23.66
C VAL A 120 23.79 7.11 -22.63
N ARG A 121 24.72 7.95 -23.11
CA ARG A 121 25.62 8.74 -22.26
C ARG A 121 25.01 10.11 -21.99
N VAL A 122 24.78 10.44 -20.72
CA VAL A 122 24.28 11.75 -20.27
C VAL A 122 25.42 12.48 -19.56
N TYR A 123 25.80 13.64 -20.08
CA TYR A 123 26.87 14.47 -19.51
C TYR A 123 26.28 15.60 -18.65
N GLY A 124 26.83 15.81 -17.47
CA GLY A 124 26.47 16.91 -16.56
C GLY A 124 27.72 17.53 -15.93
N ILE A 125 27.62 18.79 -15.50
CA ILE A 125 28.73 19.55 -14.87
C ILE A 125 28.27 20.00 -13.49
N GLY A 126 28.94 19.55 -12.43
CA GLY A 126 28.66 19.94 -11.04
C GLY A 126 29.05 18.89 -10.00
N THR A 127 28.83 19.17 -8.72
CA THR A 127 29.05 18.22 -7.61
C THR A 127 27.78 18.05 -6.77
N ARG A 128 27.70 16.94 -6.02
CA ARG A 128 26.47 16.36 -5.41
C ARG A 128 25.71 17.18 -4.34
N TYR A 129 25.97 18.48 -4.15
CA TYR A 129 25.67 19.18 -2.90
C TYR A 129 24.77 20.43 -2.93
N THR A 130 24.34 20.99 -4.06
CA THR A 130 23.72 22.34 -4.07
C THR A 130 22.57 22.59 -5.07
N VAL A 131 21.33 22.18 -4.74
CA VAL A 131 20.07 22.86 -5.16
C VAL A 131 19.01 22.69 -4.06
N ASN A 132 18.17 23.71 -3.83
CA ASN A 132 17.11 23.71 -2.80
C ASN A 132 15.76 24.13 -3.42
N PHE A 133 14.72 23.31 -3.24
CA PHE A 133 13.38 23.48 -3.82
C PHE A 133 12.27 23.69 -2.77
N GLY A 134 12.62 23.97 -1.51
CA GLY A 134 11.74 23.74 -0.35
C GLY A 134 10.88 24.90 0.15
N LEU A 135 10.19 25.68 -0.70
CA LEU A 135 9.31 26.76 -0.23
C LEU A 135 7.91 26.74 -0.87
N LEU A 136 6.89 27.01 -0.02
CA LEU A 136 5.43 26.90 -0.24
C LEU A 136 4.91 25.46 -0.06
N ALA A 137 3.80 25.18 0.65
CA ALA A 137 2.82 26.06 1.32
C ALA A 137 2.30 25.44 2.65
N ASN A 138 1.55 26.21 3.45
CA ASN A 138 1.04 25.83 4.77
C ASN A 138 -0.49 26.09 4.90
N ARG A 139 -1.17 25.32 5.78
CA ARG A 139 -2.56 25.46 6.35
C ARG A 139 -3.72 24.82 5.53
N LEU A 140 -4.87 24.38 6.10
CA LEU A 140 -5.32 23.88 7.44
C LEU A 140 -6.85 23.54 7.29
N ALA A 141 -7.33 22.29 7.34
CA ALA A 141 -7.93 21.48 8.45
C ALA A 141 -9.36 21.83 8.99
N ASP A 142 -10.05 20.81 9.56
CA ASP A 142 -11.26 20.78 10.43
C ASP A 142 -12.67 20.78 9.74
N GLU A 143 -13.78 20.10 10.15
CA GLU A 143 -14.22 19.23 11.30
C GLU A 143 -15.44 18.33 10.87
N ILE A 144 -15.53 17.00 11.13
CA ILE A 144 -16.16 16.23 12.25
C ILE A 144 -17.68 15.79 12.18
N GLN A 145 -17.88 14.45 12.31
CA GLN A 145 -19.04 13.65 12.80
C GLN A 145 -20.45 13.66 12.16
N LYS A 146 -20.95 12.44 11.86
CA LYS A 146 -22.21 11.74 12.30
C LYS A 146 -22.33 10.42 11.47
N ARG A 147 -23.04 9.33 11.81
CA ARG A 147 -23.70 8.81 13.05
C ARG A 147 -23.83 7.26 12.93
N VAL A 148 -24.44 6.61 13.92
CA VAL A 148 -24.59 5.14 14.08
C VAL A 148 -26.03 4.68 13.78
N VAL A 149 -26.21 3.36 13.58
CA VAL A 149 -27.46 2.58 13.44
C VAL A 149 -27.33 1.38 14.42
N ASP A 150 -28.33 0.87 15.14
CA ASP A 150 -29.81 1.02 15.10
C ASP A 150 -30.39 1.30 16.53
N PRO A 151 -31.59 1.91 16.71
CA PRO A 151 -32.02 2.40 18.04
C PRO A 151 -32.69 1.40 19.00
N GLU A 152 -33.51 0.43 18.55
CA GLU A 152 -34.58 -0.10 19.44
C GLU A 152 -34.20 -1.33 20.28
N LEU A 153 -33.42 -2.28 19.74
CA LEU A 153 -32.99 -3.47 20.51
C LEU A 153 -32.09 -3.11 21.69
N GLN A 154 -31.31 -2.03 21.55
CA GLN A 154 -30.44 -1.50 22.58
C GLN A 154 -31.24 -0.85 23.72
N ALA A 155 -32.26 -0.05 23.39
CA ALA A 155 -33.09 0.66 24.36
C ALA A 155 -33.89 -0.26 25.29
N TRP A 156 -34.21 -1.49 24.86
CA TRP A 156 -34.92 -2.46 25.69
C TRP A 156 -34.03 -3.12 26.77
N ILE A 157 -32.71 -3.21 26.54
CA ILE A 157 -31.79 -3.97 27.42
C ILE A 157 -30.88 -3.03 28.23
N LEU A 158 -30.62 -1.82 27.74
CA LEU A 158 -29.94 -0.79 28.52
C LEU A 158 -30.96 -0.01 29.36
N PRO A 159 -30.76 0.10 30.68
CA PRO A 159 -31.71 0.80 31.55
C PRO A 159 -31.69 2.31 31.27
N ASP A 160 -32.84 2.96 31.42
CA ASP A 160 -33.04 4.41 31.28
C ASP A 160 -33.71 5.04 32.53
N PHE A 161 -33.68 4.32 33.66
CA PHE A 161 -34.28 4.74 34.92
C PHE A 161 -33.65 6.03 35.46
N SER A 162 -34.41 6.76 36.29
CA SER A 162 -33.96 8.02 36.93
C SER A 162 -32.72 7.90 37.82
N THR A 163 -32.29 6.66 38.13
CA THR A 163 -31.09 6.33 38.91
C THR A 163 -29.94 5.75 38.08
N THR A 164 -30.12 5.53 36.78
CA THR A 164 -29.12 4.90 35.91
C THR A 164 -27.85 5.75 35.76
N THR A 165 -26.70 5.15 36.02
CA THR A 165 -25.38 5.70 35.70
C THR A 165 -24.78 5.06 34.45
N HIS A 166 -23.73 5.68 33.90
CA HIS A 166 -22.95 5.10 32.80
C HIS A 166 -22.40 3.70 33.13
N ASN A 167 -22.07 3.44 34.40
CA ASN A 167 -21.56 2.14 34.83
C ASN A 167 -22.65 1.05 34.72
N ASP A 168 -23.89 1.37 35.09
CA ASP A 168 -25.03 0.45 35.00
C ASP A 168 -25.35 0.13 33.53
N THR A 169 -25.26 1.12 32.64
CA THR A 169 -25.37 0.93 31.18
C THR A 169 -24.32 -0.05 30.65
N VAL A 170 -23.06 0.04 31.11
CA VAL A 170 -21.99 -0.88 30.73
C VAL A 170 -22.23 -2.29 31.30
N ILE A 171 -22.68 -2.40 32.55
CA ILE A 171 -23.04 -3.68 33.18
C ILE A 171 -24.16 -4.38 32.39
N CYS A 172 -25.24 -3.67 32.07
CA CYS A 172 -26.35 -4.22 31.27
C CYS A 172 -25.92 -4.59 29.83
N SER A 173 -24.98 -3.85 29.22
CA SER A 173 -24.36 -4.22 27.93
C SER A 173 -23.60 -5.56 28.03
N VAL A 174 -22.89 -5.80 29.14
CA VAL A 174 -22.16 -7.06 29.37
C VAL A 174 -23.13 -8.21 29.68
N LEU A 175 -24.20 -7.94 30.44
CA LEU A 175 -25.27 -8.91 30.70
C LEU A 175 -26.00 -9.32 29.41
N MET A 176 -26.30 -8.38 28.50
CA MET A 176 -26.83 -8.68 27.16
C MET A 176 -25.96 -9.69 26.41
N MET A 177 -24.64 -9.47 26.41
CA MET A 177 -23.69 -10.39 25.80
C MET A 177 -23.67 -11.76 26.51
N ALA A 178 -23.76 -11.79 27.84
CA ALA A 178 -23.81 -13.04 28.61
C ALA A 178 -25.10 -13.84 28.37
N THR A 179 -26.27 -13.20 28.29
CA THR A 179 -27.57 -13.85 28.03
C THR A 179 -27.60 -14.58 26.68
N LEU A 180 -26.91 -14.06 25.67
CA LEU A 180 -26.83 -14.67 24.33
C LEU A 180 -25.71 -15.74 24.19
N ASN A 181 -25.02 -16.11 25.27
CA ASN A 181 -23.80 -16.93 25.21
C ASN A 181 -24.03 -18.39 24.75
N ALA A 182 -25.23 -18.94 24.93
CA ALA A 182 -25.57 -20.30 24.50
C ALA A 182 -25.68 -20.48 22.97
N TYR A 183 -25.80 -19.38 22.22
CA TYR A 183 -26.08 -19.39 20.77
C TYR A 183 -24.87 -19.08 19.90
N PHE A 184 -23.72 -18.68 20.48
CA PHE A 184 -22.58 -18.20 19.72
C PHE A 184 -21.23 -18.63 20.33
N THR A 185 -20.42 -19.37 19.56
CA THR A 185 -19.00 -19.58 19.87
C THR A 185 -18.21 -18.30 19.58
N ARG A 186 -17.65 -17.66 20.61
CA ARG A 186 -17.00 -16.34 20.47
C ARG A 186 -15.48 -16.43 20.45
N LYS A 187 -14.89 -16.18 19.28
CA LYS A 187 -13.46 -15.85 19.13
C LYS A 187 -13.35 -14.38 18.73
N ILE A 188 -12.93 -13.52 19.65
CA ILE A 188 -12.76 -12.08 19.38
C ILE A 188 -11.44 -11.85 18.64
N ILE A 189 -11.51 -11.73 17.31
CA ILE A 189 -10.43 -11.14 16.49
C ILE A 189 -10.98 -9.85 15.88
N LEU A 190 -10.91 -8.76 16.64
CA LEU A 190 -11.36 -7.42 16.22
C LEU A 190 -10.14 -6.53 15.93
N ARG A 191 -9.54 -6.71 14.74
CA ARG A 191 -8.38 -5.93 14.26
C ARG A 191 -8.37 -5.75 12.73
N CYS A 192 -9.40 -5.09 12.20
CA CYS A 192 -9.54 -4.78 10.77
C CYS A 192 -10.25 -3.42 10.58
N GLY A 193 -9.83 -2.64 9.57
CA GLY A 193 -10.48 -1.38 9.17
C GLY A 193 -9.67 -0.12 9.49
N ILE A 194 -9.38 0.67 8.45
CA ILE A 194 -8.70 1.96 8.54
C ILE A 194 -9.63 2.99 9.22
N PRO A 195 -9.19 3.76 10.24
CA PRO A 195 -10.03 4.76 10.89
C PRO A 195 -10.33 5.97 10.00
N TRP A 196 -9.30 6.53 9.37
CA TRP A 196 -9.38 7.69 8.49
C TRP A 196 -8.37 7.55 7.36
N ILE A 197 -8.74 8.04 6.19
CA ILE A 197 -7.87 8.18 5.03
C ILE A 197 -7.68 9.67 4.76
N THR A 198 -6.44 10.04 4.46
CA THR A 198 -6.08 11.33 3.85
C THR A 198 -5.66 11.05 2.41
N LEU A 199 -6.30 11.71 1.44
CA LEU A 199 -5.79 11.78 0.07
C LEU A 199 -5.11 13.13 -0.11
N GLU A 200 -3.81 13.10 -0.34
CA GLU A 200 -3.02 14.30 -0.61
C GLU A 200 -3.21 14.79 -2.06
N GLY A 201 -2.61 15.94 -2.40
CA GLY A 201 -2.70 16.55 -3.73
C GLY A 201 -4.04 17.23 -4.00
N GLU A 202 -4.40 17.36 -5.27
CA GLU A 202 -5.68 17.93 -5.71
C GLU A 202 -6.47 16.95 -6.59
N LYS A 203 -7.78 17.19 -6.78
CA LYS A 203 -8.67 16.28 -7.53
C LYS A 203 -8.12 16.03 -8.94
N GLU A 204 -7.63 17.10 -9.55
CA GLU A 204 -7.01 17.18 -10.86
C GLU A 204 -5.78 16.25 -10.97
N ASP A 205 -5.05 15.99 -9.89
CA ASP A 205 -3.93 15.05 -9.89
C ASP A 205 -4.41 13.60 -10.00
N TRP A 206 -5.49 13.27 -9.29
CA TRP A 206 -6.13 11.95 -9.38
C TRP A 206 -6.79 11.72 -10.73
N GLU A 207 -7.41 12.76 -11.32
CA GLU A 207 -7.94 12.74 -12.69
C GLU A 207 -6.84 12.52 -13.74
N LYS A 208 -5.66 13.16 -13.58
CA LYS A 208 -4.48 12.91 -14.44
C LYS A 208 -4.02 11.44 -14.36
N ILE A 209 -4.07 10.80 -13.20
CA ILE A 209 -3.71 9.37 -13.06
C ILE A 209 -4.77 8.49 -13.73
N LEU A 210 -6.05 8.78 -13.52
CA LEU A 210 -7.16 8.04 -14.15
C LEU A 210 -7.08 8.09 -15.69
N ALA A 211 -6.83 9.27 -16.26
CA ALA A 211 -6.67 9.44 -17.71
C ALA A 211 -5.43 8.73 -18.28
N ARG A 212 -4.35 8.58 -17.50
CA ARG A 212 -3.15 7.83 -17.94
C ARG A 212 -3.42 6.33 -18.12
N LEU A 213 -4.47 5.77 -17.51
CA LEU A 213 -4.82 4.36 -17.70
C LEU A 213 -5.18 4.02 -19.15
N ASP A 214 -5.70 4.97 -19.92
CA ASP A 214 -6.04 4.78 -21.35
C ASP A 214 -4.84 4.38 -22.21
N LYS A 215 -3.61 4.68 -21.75
CA LYS A 215 -2.40 4.27 -22.44
C LYS A 215 -2.05 2.79 -22.22
N LEU A 216 -2.54 2.17 -21.13
CA LEU A 216 -2.23 0.77 -20.81
C LEU A 216 -2.83 -0.19 -21.83
N ASP A 217 -4.05 0.10 -22.31
CA ASP A 217 -4.78 -0.73 -23.28
C ASP A 217 -3.98 -0.94 -24.60
N ALA A 218 -3.05 -0.04 -24.92
CA ALA A 218 -2.19 -0.11 -26.10
C ALA A 218 -0.97 -1.05 -25.98
N PHE A 219 -0.76 -1.72 -24.84
CA PHE A 219 0.38 -2.63 -24.61
C PHE A 219 0.00 -4.12 -24.58
N GLY A 220 -1.28 -4.48 -24.70
CA GLY A 220 -1.74 -5.87 -24.79
C GLY A 220 -2.88 -6.23 -23.83
N GLU A 221 -3.32 -7.50 -23.88
CA GLU A 221 -4.49 -7.98 -23.13
C GLU A 221 -4.32 -7.90 -21.62
N GLU A 222 -3.15 -8.25 -21.08
CA GLU A 222 -2.85 -8.17 -19.64
C GLU A 222 -2.87 -6.70 -19.14
N PRO A 223 -2.13 -5.74 -19.75
CA PRO A 223 -2.28 -4.32 -19.45
C PRO A 223 -3.71 -3.77 -19.55
N ALA A 224 -4.48 -4.18 -20.56
CA ALA A 224 -5.86 -3.75 -20.74
C ALA A 224 -6.79 -4.29 -19.63
N LYS A 225 -6.65 -5.57 -19.29
CA LYS A 225 -7.34 -6.18 -18.15
C LYS A 225 -6.98 -5.46 -16.86
N TRP A 226 -5.71 -5.18 -16.63
CA TRP A 226 -5.25 -4.47 -15.43
C TRP A 226 -5.76 -3.02 -15.36
N ALA A 227 -5.79 -2.29 -16.47
CA ALA A 227 -6.43 -0.98 -16.55
C ALA A 227 -7.90 -1.05 -16.11
N SER A 228 -8.64 -2.08 -16.55
CA SER A 228 -10.03 -2.30 -16.12
C SER A 228 -10.20 -2.53 -14.61
N LEU A 229 -9.18 -3.07 -13.92
CA LEU A 229 -9.15 -3.23 -12.46
C LEU A 229 -8.80 -1.91 -11.74
N LEU A 230 -7.91 -1.10 -12.32
CA LEU A 230 -7.51 0.19 -11.74
C LEU A 230 -8.56 1.29 -11.93
N ARG A 231 -9.35 1.26 -13.02
CA ARG A 231 -10.34 2.29 -13.36
C ARG A 231 -11.38 2.52 -12.23
N PRO A 232 -12.07 1.49 -11.67
CA PRO A 232 -13.01 1.71 -10.58
C PRO A 232 -12.35 2.23 -9.30
N VAL A 233 -11.12 1.79 -9.01
CA VAL A 233 -10.33 2.28 -7.87
C VAL A 233 -10.07 3.77 -8.02
N LEU A 234 -9.41 4.19 -9.10
CA LEU A 234 -9.06 5.61 -9.30
C LEU A 234 -10.30 6.50 -9.44
N ALA A 235 -11.41 6.01 -9.99
CA ALA A 235 -12.67 6.74 -10.02
C ALA A 235 -13.17 7.12 -8.61
N ARG A 236 -13.03 6.23 -7.59
CA ARG A 236 -13.37 6.58 -6.20
C ARG A 236 -12.35 7.48 -5.52
N PHE A 237 -11.08 7.44 -5.93
CA PHE A 237 -10.09 8.43 -5.48
C PHE A 237 -10.46 9.83 -5.98
N VAL A 238 -10.89 9.97 -7.24
CA VAL A 238 -11.39 11.24 -7.79
C VAL A 238 -12.69 11.67 -7.11
N SER A 239 -13.69 10.79 -7.02
CA SER A 239 -15.01 11.16 -6.48
C SER A 239 -15.00 11.44 -4.97
N ALA A 240 -13.99 10.97 -4.23
CA ALA A 240 -13.84 11.34 -2.82
C ALA A 240 -13.67 12.87 -2.61
N PHE A 241 -13.18 13.60 -3.61
CA PHE A 241 -13.05 15.06 -3.58
C PHE A 241 -14.39 15.80 -3.77
N ASP A 242 -15.44 15.11 -4.22
CA ASP A 242 -16.79 15.69 -4.35
C ASP A 242 -17.53 15.79 -3.00
N GLY A 243 -16.91 15.35 -1.91
CA GLY A 243 -17.41 15.49 -0.52
C GLY A 243 -18.17 14.28 0.02
N GLU A 244 -18.54 13.33 -0.84
CA GLU A 244 -19.26 12.09 -0.48
C GLU A 244 -18.43 10.82 -0.79
N PRO A 245 -17.35 10.54 -0.04
CA PRO A 245 -16.51 9.38 -0.28
C PRO A 245 -17.25 8.06 0.00
N ASP A 246 -17.17 7.10 -0.93
CA ASP A 246 -17.78 5.77 -0.82
C ASP A 246 -17.10 4.94 0.30
N ILE A 247 -17.67 5.00 1.50
CA ILE A 247 -17.15 4.33 2.68
C ILE A 247 -17.16 2.80 2.54
N ASN A 248 -18.02 2.22 1.71
CA ASN A 248 -18.04 0.77 1.48
C ASN A 248 -16.85 0.35 0.61
N PHE A 249 -16.56 1.09 -0.46
CA PHE A 249 -15.33 0.95 -1.25
C PHE A 249 -14.08 1.12 -0.38
N TRP A 250 -14.01 2.14 0.48
CA TRP A 250 -12.82 2.34 1.32
C TRP A 250 -12.65 1.27 2.41
N ASN A 251 -13.72 0.58 2.82
CA ASN A 251 -13.63 -0.58 3.73
C ASN A 251 -13.26 -1.89 3.01
N SER A 252 -13.46 -2.01 1.70
CA SER A 252 -13.04 -3.16 0.88
C SER A 252 -11.61 -3.05 0.31
N ILE A 253 -10.83 -2.07 0.80
CA ILE A 253 -9.44 -1.84 0.42
C ILE A 253 -8.55 -3.08 0.56
N CYS A 254 -8.63 -3.75 1.70
CA CYS A 254 -7.80 -4.89 2.03
C CYS A 254 -8.52 -5.77 3.07
N HIS A 255 -8.46 -7.08 2.92
CA HIS A 255 -8.75 -8.03 3.99
C HIS A 255 -7.63 -9.08 4.04
N TYR A 256 -7.03 -9.26 5.21
CA TYR A 256 -5.98 -10.24 5.47
C TYR A 256 -6.57 -11.54 6.03
N HIS A 257 -6.21 -12.65 5.41
CA HIS A 257 -6.72 -14.00 5.69
C HIS A 257 -5.57 -14.88 6.20
N PRO A 258 -5.43 -15.08 7.52
CA PRO A 258 -4.34 -15.87 8.09
C PRO A 258 -4.54 -17.37 7.81
N GLY A 259 -3.55 -18.04 7.21
CA GLY A 259 -3.56 -19.49 6.98
C GLY A 259 -3.11 -20.34 8.17
N GLY A 260 -2.63 -19.73 9.25
CA GLY A 260 -2.01 -20.45 10.37
C GLY A 260 -0.70 -21.10 9.95
N SER A 261 -0.69 -22.42 9.77
CA SER A 261 0.44 -23.16 9.19
C SER A 261 0.40 -23.24 7.66
N GLY A 262 -0.71 -22.86 7.04
CA GLY A 262 -0.89 -22.78 5.59
C GLY A 262 -0.62 -21.38 5.03
N PRO A 263 -0.74 -21.20 3.70
CA PRO A 263 -0.60 -19.91 3.04
C PRO A 263 -1.58 -18.88 3.60
N SER A 264 -1.12 -17.64 3.76
CA SER A 264 -1.96 -16.49 4.13
C SER A 264 -2.21 -15.64 2.89
N TYR A 265 -3.39 -15.01 2.82
CA TYR A 265 -3.82 -14.28 1.64
C TYR A 265 -4.20 -12.84 1.96
N ILE A 266 -4.07 -11.96 0.98
CA ILE A 266 -4.75 -10.67 0.93
C ILE A 266 -5.84 -10.71 -0.16
N SER A 267 -6.89 -9.93 0.07
CA SER A 267 -8.01 -9.70 -0.85
C SER A 267 -8.47 -8.25 -0.69
N GLY A 268 -9.42 -7.80 -1.50
CA GLY A 268 -9.79 -6.38 -1.57
C GLY A 268 -9.10 -5.67 -2.73
N TRP A 269 -9.50 -4.45 -3.05
CA TRP A 269 -9.04 -3.79 -4.28
C TRP A 269 -7.55 -3.46 -4.31
N VAL A 270 -6.85 -3.51 -3.17
CA VAL A 270 -5.37 -3.39 -3.13
C VAL A 270 -4.67 -4.47 -3.96
N THR A 271 -5.30 -5.61 -4.26
CA THR A 271 -4.71 -6.65 -5.12
C THR A 271 -4.53 -6.20 -6.58
N ALA A 272 -5.20 -5.12 -7.01
CA ALA A 272 -4.92 -4.48 -8.30
C ALA A 272 -3.51 -3.87 -8.40
N PHE A 273 -2.78 -3.72 -7.29
CA PHE A 273 -1.37 -3.31 -7.26
C PHE A 273 -0.40 -4.50 -7.18
N CYS A 274 -0.91 -5.73 -7.35
CA CYS A 274 -0.19 -7.00 -7.26
C CYS A 274 -0.60 -7.98 -8.39
N VAL A 275 -0.70 -7.52 -9.64
CA VAL A 275 -1.15 -8.36 -10.77
C VAL A 275 -0.02 -9.06 -11.53
N TRP A 276 1.24 -8.65 -11.34
CA TRP A 276 2.42 -9.37 -11.84
C TRP A 276 3.39 -9.69 -10.72
N THR A 277 4.01 -10.87 -10.81
CA THR A 277 5.23 -11.21 -10.05
C THR A 277 6.40 -10.29 -10.46
N ASN A 278 7.47 -10.29 -9.66
CA ASN A 278 8.73 -9.58 -9.98
C ASN A 278 9.38 -10.02 -11.32
N LYS A 279 8.92 -11.11 -11.93
CA LYS A 279 9.37 -11.62 -13.24
C LYS A 279 8.38 -11.31 -14.38
N GLY A 280 7.39 -10.45 -14.15
CA GLY A 280 6.37 -10.08 -15.14
C GLY A 280 5.34 -11.17 -15.45
N LYS A 281 5.35 -12.32 -14.75
CA LYS A 281 4.28 -13.33 -14.88
C LYS A 281 2.99 -12.83 -14.23
N TRP A 282 1.86 -12.87 -14.95
CA TRP A 282 0.52 -12.57 -14.43
C TRP A 282 0.11 -13.46 -13.27
N ILE A 283 -0.44 -12.83 -12.23
CA ILE A 283 -1.06 -13.41 -11.03
C ILE A 283 -2.38 -12.70 -10.67
N GLY A 284 -2.84 -11.78 -11.52
CA GLY A 284 -4.14 -11.14 -11.38
C GLY A 284 -5.32 -12.09 -11.69
N PRO A 285 -6.56 -11.58 -11.62
CA PRO A 285 -7.77 -12.32 -12.04
C PRO A 285 -7.62 -12.91 -13.45
N PRO A 286 -8.29 -14.04 -13.78
CA PRO A 286 -8.27 -14.57 -15.13
C PRO A 286 -8.75 -13.53 -16.16
N LEU A 287 -8.14 -13.53 -17.35
CA LEU A 287 -8.42 -12.51 -18.37
C LEU A 287 -9.85 -12.66 -18.90
N THR A 288 -10.26 -13.89 -19.21
CA THR A 288 -11.50 -14.23 -19.93
C THR A 288 -12.61 -14.83 -19.06
N THR A 289 -12.31 -15.30 -17.85
CA THR A 289 -13.29 -15.89 -16.92
C THR A 289 -13.35 -15.10 -15.61
N PRO A 290 -14.44 -15.21 -14.83
CA PRO A 290 -14.45 -14.75 -13.45
C PRO A 290 -13.34 -15.43 -12.63
N PRO A 291 -12.75 -14.75 -11.63
CA PRO A 291 -11.93 -15.41 -10.61
C PRO A 291 -12.78 -16.38 -9.77
N GLU A 292 -12.20 -17.52 -9.38
CA GLU A 292 -12.86 -18.50 -8.51
C GLU A 292 -12.64 -18.18 -7.01
N PRO A 293 -13.56 -18.60 -6.11
CA PRO A 293 -13.38 -18.43 -4.67
C PRO A 293 -12.25 -19.31 -4.12
N VAL A 294 -11.37 -18.74 -3.31
CA VAL A 294 -10.22 -19.47 -2.73
C VAL A 294 -10.61 -20.09 -1.38
N SER A 295 -10.54 -21.41 -1.30
CA SER A 295 -10.81 -22.16 -0.06
C SER A 295 -9.52 -22.57 0.65
N TYR A 296 -9.43 -22.29 1.95
CA TYR A 296 -8.27 -22.59 2.80
C TYR A 296 -8.71 -23.06 4.20
N TYR A 297 -7.82 -23.73 4.94
CA TYR A 297 -8.10 -24.19 6.31
C TYR A 297 -7.54 -23.23 7.35
N LEU A 298 -8.34 -22.90 8.37
CA LEU A 298 -7.90 -22.10 9.52
C LEU A 298 -8.41 -22.71 10.83
N GLY A 299 -7.51 -23.33 11.57
CA GLY A 299 -7.85 -24.03 12.81
C GLY A 299 -8.67 -25.28 12.53
N THR A 300 -9.94 -25.29 12.93
CA THR A 300 -10.82 -26.47 12.86
C THR A 300 -11.84 -26.43 11.71
N GLY A 301 -11.75 -25.46 10.80
CA GLY A 301 -12.74 -25.30 9.73
C GLY A 301 -12.17 -24.75 8.42
N MET A 302 -12.85 -25.07 7.33
CA MET A 302 -12.63 -24.48 6.02
C MET A 302 -13.16 -23.05 6.00
N LYS A 303 -12.45 -22.17 5.29
CA LYS A 303 -12.82 -20.79 4.99
C LYS A 303 -12.73 -20.58 3.50
N THR A 304 -13.67 -19.81 2.96
CA THR A 304 -13.71 -19.43 1.54
C THR A 304 -13.59 -17.92 1.45
N ILE A 305 -12.75 -17.45 0.54
CA ILE A 305 -12.58 -16.04 0.20
C ILE A 305 -13.28 -15.82 -1.14
N GLU A 306 -14.42 -15.13 -1.10
CA GLU A 306 -15.14 -14.73 -2.30
C GLU A 306 -14.40 -13.60 -3.02
N PRO A 307 -14.35 -13.59 -4.37
CA PRO A 307 -13.80 -12.48 -5.12
C PRO A 307 -14.59 -11.19 -4.88
N LEU A 308 -13.89 -10.07 -4.68
CA LEU A 308 -14.53 -8.78 -4.57
C LEU A 308 -14.96 -8.32 -5.97
N THR A 309 -16.17 -7.76 -6.09
CA THR A 309 -16.61 -7.06 -7.32
C THR A 309 -16.89 -5.59 -6.99
N ILE A 310 -16.31 -4.67 -7.78
CA ILE A 310 -16.62 -3.23 -7.74
C ILE A 310 -16.95 -2.81 -9.18
N ASP A 311 -18.13 -2.26 -9.38
CA ASP A 311 -18.77 -2.12 -10.70
C ASP A 311 -18.74 -3.45 -11.45
N ASN A 312 -17.98 -3.52 -12.55
CA ASN A 312 -17.77 -4.72 -13.36
C ASN A 312 -16.36 -5.33 -13.19
N ALA A 313 -15.50 -4.75 -12.34
CA ALA A 313 -14.16 -5.26 -12.07
C ALA A 313 -14.20 -6.29 -10.94
N GLN A 314 -13.64 -7.48 -11.21
CA GLN A 314 -13.56 -8.59 -10.26
C GLN A 314 -12.11 -8.76 -9.81
N TYR A 315 -11.89 -8.69 -8.49
CA TYR A 315 -10.57 -8.71 -7.86
C TYR A 315 -10.34 -10.08 -7.22
N GLY A 316 -9.20 -10.68 -7.56
CA GLY A 316 -8.75 -11.95 -6.99
C GLY A 316 -8.03 -11.77 -5.65
N THR A 317 -7.68 -12.90 -5.05
CA THR A 317 -6.81 -12.98 -3.88
C THR A 317 -5.34 -13.11 -4.29
N VAL A 318 -4.43 -12.56 -3.49
CA VAL A 318 -2.97 -12.74 -3.66
C VAL A 318 -2.40 -13.40 -2.41
N GLU A 319 -1.58 -14.44 -2.57
CA GLU A 319 -0.86 -15.03 -1.44
C GLU A 319 0.17 -14.02 -0.91
N THR A 320 0.33 -13.90 0.41
CA THR A 320 1.20 -12.89 1.03
C THR A 320 2.69 -13.04 0.67
N SER A 321 3.10 -14.24 0.26
CA SER A 321 4.42 -14.57 -0.27
C SER A 321 4.65 -13.99 -1.68
N ASP A 322 3.61 -14.02 -2.52
CA ASP A 322 3.58 -13.60 -3.92
C ASP A 322 3.41 -12.09 -4.11
N ILE A 323 3.17 -11.33 -3.05
CA ILE A 323 3.18 -9.85 -3.10
C ILE A 323 4.50 -9.39 -3.74
N PRO A 324 4.45 -8.75 -4.93
CA PRO A 324 5.65 -8.33 -5.63
C PRO A 324 6.32 -7.17 -4.88
N VAL A 325 7.61 -6.96 -5.15
CA VAL A 325 8.38 -5.89 -4.53
C VAL A 325 7.92 -4.51 -5.03
N GLY A 326 7.88 -3.52 -4.13
CA GLY A 326 7.34 -2.19 -4.43
C GLY A 326 8.27 -1.28 -5.23
N PHE A 327 9.42 -1.78 -5.68
CA PHE A 327 10.54 -1.00 -6.22
C PHE A 327 11.20 -1.68 -7.42
N CYS A 328 11.92 -0.87 -8.20
CA CYS A 328 12.65 -1.29 -9.39
C CYS A 328 14.15 -1.01 -9.20
N GLU A 329 14.98 -1.58 -10.08
CA GLU A 329 16.43 -1.42 -10.05
C GLU A 329 17.01 -1.33 -11.46
N VAL A 330 18.13 -0.61 -11.59
CA VAL A 330 18.86 -0.44 -12.84
C VAL A 330 20.36 -0.46 -12.57
N ASP A 331 21.10 -1.10 -13.46
CA ASP A 331 22.56 -1.14 -13.42
C ASP A 331 23.13 0.09 -14.13
N ILE A 332 24.13 0.73 -13.52
CA ILE A 332 24.73 1.98 -13.99
C ILE A 332 26.25 1.81 -14.01
N LYS A 333 26.90 2.18 -15.11
CA LYS A 333 28.35 2.42 -15.14
C LYS A 333 28.59 3.89 -14.79
N LEU A 334 29.27 4.15 -13.68
CA LEU A 334 29.68 5.50 -13.28
C LEU A 334 31.15 5.70 -13.63
N ASP A 335 31.46 6.62 -14.55
CA ASP A 335 32.83 7.07 -14.81
C ASP A 335 33.09 8.34 -13.97
N ASP A 336 33.89 8.20 -12.91
CA ASP A 336 34.39 9.32 -12.12
C ASP A 336 35.87 9.52 -12.45
N ASN A 337 36.16 10.53 -13.28
CA ASN A 337 37.52 10.92 -13.66
C ASN A 337 38.38 9.75 -14.20
N PHE A 338 37.83 8.99 -15.16
CA PHE A 338 38.41 7.78 -15.78
C PHE A 338 38.43 6.52 -14.88
N GLN A 339 37.91 6.60 -13.65
CA GLN A 339 37.66 5.42 -12.83
C GLN A 339 36.20 4.96 -13.02
N VAL A 340 36.03 3.81 -13.66
CA VAL A 340 34.71 3.23 -13.92
C VAL A 340 34.27 2.31 -12.77
N PHE A 341 33.13 2.62 -12.17
CA PHE A 341 32.48 1.85 -11.12
C PHE A 341 31.24 1.12 -11.64
N ASP A 342 31.06 -0.11 -11.17
CA ASP A 342 29.81 -0.86 -11.32
C ASP A 342 28.83 -0.46 -10.22
N CYS A 343 27.89 0.41 -10.58
CA CYS A 343 26.86 0.89 -9.68
C CYS A 343 25.51 0.21 -9.93
N LYS A 344 24.63 0.27 -8.94
CA LYS A 344 23.20 0.01 -9.08
C LYS A 344 22.42 1.19 -8.49
N MET A 345 21.31 1.53 -9.13
CA MET A 345 20.30 2.42 -8.56
C MET A 345 19.03 1.63 -8.31
N VAL A 346 18.45 1.81 -7.12
CA VAL A 346 17.22 1.15 -6.68
C VAL A 346 16.23 2.24 -6.28
N ALA A 347 14.99 2.18 -6.76
CA ALA A 347 13.99 3.22 -6.53
C ALA A 347 12.55 2.67 -6.46
N GLY A 348 11.73 3.22 -5.56
CA GLY A 348 10.31 2.91 -5.43
C GLY A 348 9.88 2.79 -3.97
N HIS A 349 8.86 1.99 -3.68
CA HIS A 349 8.33 1.80 -2.34
C HIS A 349 9.16 0.78 -1.53
N LEU A 350 10.29 1.25 -0.98
CA LEU A 350 11.15 0.49 -0.06
C LEU A 350 10.75 0.63 1.41
N ALA A 351 9.83 1.53 1.76
CA ALA A 351 9.51 1.84 3.14
C ALA A 351 8.10 2.36 3.38
N SER A 352 7.71 2.39 4.66
CA SER A 352 6.62 3.21 5.21
C SER A 352 7.18 4.21 6.23
N VAL A 353 6.48 5.32 6.46
CA VAL A 353 6.83 6.29 7.51
C VAL A 353 5.67 6.49 8.48
N VAL A 354 5.99 6.48 9.76
CA VAL A 354 5.07 6.76 10.87
C VAL A 354 4.98 8.26 11.14
N GLU A 355 3.76 8.80 11.15
CA GLU A 355 3.52 10.24 11.22
C GLU A 355 2.60 10.66 12.38
N GLY A 356 2.61 11.97 12.65
CA GLY A 356 1.78 12.63 13.65
C GLY A 356 2.31 12.50 15.08
N ARG A 357 1.92 13.45 15.95
CA ARG A 357 2.30 13.51 17.37
C ARG A 357 1.99 12.21 18.14
N TYR A 358 0.90 11.54 17.78
CA TYR A 358 0.44 10.29 18.40
C TYR A 358 0.97 9.03 17.71
N ARG A 359 1.82 9.18 16.67
CA ARG A 359 2.40 8.08 15.88
C ARG A 359 1.37 7.07 15.37
N ASN A 360 0.16 7.54 15.07
CA ASN A 360 -1.00 6.71 14.74
C ASN A 360 -1.46 6.86 13.28
N ALA A 361 -0.68 7.58 12.48
CA ALA A 361 -0.79 7.61 11.03
C ALA A 361 0.44 6.91 10.41
N ILE A 362 0.23 6.24 9.28
CA ILE A 362 1.30 5.74 8.42
C ILE A 362 1.04 6.15 6.98
N ARG A 363 2.11 6.24 6.20
CA ARG A 363 2.05 6.43 4.76
C ARG A 363 3.15 5.66 4.04
N PRO A 364 3.00 5.36 2.74
CA PRO A 364 4.11 4.90 1.92
C PRO A 364 5.25 5.93 1.96
N SER A 365 6.48 5.44 1.98
CA SER A 365 7.68 6.27 1.79
C SER A 365 8.46 5.71 0.62
N PRO A 366 8.20 6.20 -0.61
CA PRO A 366 9.06 5.90 -1.73
C PRO A 366 10.45 6.50 -1.48
N GLU A 367 11.49 5.72 -1.74
CA GLU A 367 12.90 6.10 -1.60
C GLU A 367 13.70 5.67 -2.83
N TRP A 368 14.88 6.27 -3.00
CA TRP A 368 15.88 5.82 -3.95
C TRP A 368 17.29 5.79 -3.33
N PHE A 369 18.13 4.92 -3.88
CA PHE A 369 19.50 4.68 -3.47
C PHE A 369 20.38 4.50 -4.71
N MET A 370 21.60 5.03 -4.68
CA MET A 370 22.65 4.74 -5.66
C MET A 370 23.90 4.28 -4.90
N PHE A 371 24.47 3.15 -5.31
CA PHE A 371 25.59 2.51 -4.61
C PHE A 371 26.51 1.74 -5.56
N ILE A 372 27.75 1.53 -5.15
CA ILE A 372 28.70 0.61 -5.79
C ILE A 372 28.35 -0.83 -5.37
N LYS A 373 28.29 -1.74 -6.33
CA LYS A 373 28.01 -3.17 -6.10
C LYS A 373 29.15 -3.82 -5.30
N GLY A 374 28.81 -4.71 -4.37
CA GLY A 374 29.76 -5.53 -3.60
C GLY A 374 30.06 -6.89 -4.20
#